data_AF-A0A2H3BR26-F1
#
_entry.id   AF-A0A2H3BR26-F1
#
_cell.length_a   1.000
_cell.length_b   1.000
_cell.length_c   1.000
_cell.angle_alpha   90.00
_cell.angle_beta   90.00
_cell.angle_gamma   90.00
#
_symmetry.space_group_name_H-M   'P 1'
#
loop_
_entity.id
_entity.type
_entity.pdbx_description
1 polymer ?
#
loop_
_entity_poly.entity_id
_entity_poly.type
_entity_poly.pdbx_seq_one_letter_code
_entity_poly.pdbx_strand_id
1 'polypeptide(L)'
;MEEQLRRQTNDSYRRAEQLKREKQEEANKARRAQLEAQQAAQRTNQLREEAKKKDAQIEKALQAQREVETKWRRGLRPIELPSREQFEAIKQRYYREGKFHVAITGISGTGKSSLINAFRGIWDGEDGAASTDYVESTSVVTSYPDPNAAKPFIWFDVPGSGTLACSDWTYFNDQGLYIFDAIIVLFNDRFTATDVAILKNAERYKIPAYIVRSKSDVHIKNLVKRKRRRAGANVDSFQLLDEAREEFVVKSQESVKVNLMRNDPPLRLQKMYAVSRDTLTLIVRGEPLEDSLVLDELELLREIRQNAYSRRSQKSYASMVGL
;
A
#
# COMPACT_ATOMS: atom_id res chain seq x y z
N MET A 1 97.60 -4.28 65.64
CA MET A 1 97.01 -3.13 64.91
C MET A 1 96.40 -3.54 63.56
N GLU A 2 96.86 -4.61 62.90
CA GLU A 2 96.31 -5.08 61.60
C GLU A 2 94.95 -5.82 61.67
N GLU A 3 94.62 -6.47 62.79
CA GLU A 3 93.39 -7.27 62.91
C GLU A 3 92.11 -6.42 63.03
N GLN A 4 92.21 -5.20 63.56
CA GLN A 4 91.11 -4.23 63.65
C GLN A 4 90.80 -3.58 62.29
N LEU A 5 91.81 -3.35 61.44
CA LEU A 5 91.62 -2.76 60.11
C LEU A 5 90.90 -3.71 59.15
N ARG A 6 91.19 -5.02 59.22
CA ARG A 6 90.51 -6.07 58.43
C ARG A 6 89.05 -6.30 58.82
N ARG A 7 88.71 -6.14 60.11
CA ARG A 7 87.31 -6.22 60.56
C ARG A 7 86.51 -4.99 60.13
N GLN A 8 87.08 -3.79 60.22
CA GLN A 8 86.42 -2.56 59.74
C GLN A 8 86.21 -2.53 58.22
N THR A 9 87.15 -3.07 57.44
CA THR A 9 87.00 -3.20 55.98
C THR A 9 86.00 -4.28 55.58
N ASN A 10 85.93 -5.41 56.29
CA ASN A 10 84.89 -6.42 56.03
C ASN A 10 83.49 -5.96 56.45
N ASP A 11 83.36 -5.22 57.57
CA ASP A 11 82.08 -4.69 58.02
C ASP A 11 81.57 -3.55 57.12
N SER A 12 82.47 -2.70 56.60
CA SER A 12 82.10 -1.68 55.61
C SER A 12 81.70 -2.31 54.27
N TYR A 13 82.37 -3.39 53.85
CA TYR A 13 82.01 -4.14 52.65
C TYR A 13 80.63 -4.82 52.78
N ARG A 14 80.33 -5.44 53.94
CA ARG A 14 79.03 -6.06 54.21
C ARG A 14 77.88 -5.06 54.27
N ARG A 15 78.10 -3.90 54.90
CA ARG A 15 77.10 -2.80 54.95
C ARG A 15 76.86 -2.19 53.57
N ALA A 16 77.91 -2.03 52.75
CA ALA A 16 77.78 -1.57 51.38
C ALA A 16 77.03 -2.59 50.50
N GLU A 17 77.23 -3.88 50.72
CA GLU A 17 76.51 -4.94 50.00
C GLU A 17 75.03 -5.01 50.41
N GLN A 18 74.71 -4.85 51.70
CA GLN A 18 73.33 -4.75 52.20
C GLN A 18 72.60 -3.54 51.63
N LEU A 19 73.22 -2.34 51.67
CA LEU A 19 72.63 -1.14 51.08
C LEU A 19 72.40 -1.26 49.56
N LYS A 20 73.27 -2.00 48.85
CA LYS A 20 73.06 -2.30 47.44
C LYS A 20 71.88 -3.25 47.23
N ARG A 21 71.73 -4.29 48.06
CA ARG A 21 70.59 -5.22 47.99
C ARG A 21 69.28 -4.53 48.33
N GLU A 22 69.25 -3.69 49.36
CA GLU A 22 68.08 -2.90 49.74
C GLU A 22 67.66 -1.93 48.62
N LYS A 23 68.62 -1.20 48.03
CA LYS A 23 68.35 -0.35 46.86
C LYS A 23 67.88 -1.16 45.64
N GLN A 24 68.41 -2.36 45.44
CA GLN A 24 67.99 -3.25 44.35
C GLN A 24 66.56 -3.76 44.58
N GLU A 25 66.20 -4.12 45.82
CA GLU A 25 64.86 -4.55 46.21
C GLU A 25 63.85 -3.41 46.11
N GLU A 26 64.22 -2.21 46.54
CA GLU A 26 63.38 -1.01 46.43
C GLU A 26 63.18 -0.61 44.96
N ALA A 27 64.23 -0.68 44.14
CA ALA A 27 64.13 -0.48 42.70
C ALA A 27 63.27 -1.56 42.01
N ASN A 28 63.35 -2.82 42.46
CA ASN A 28 62.53 -3.91 41.95
C ASN A 28 61.05 -3.75 42.37
N LYS A 29 60.78 -3.29 43.59
CA LYS A 29 59.43 -2.99 44.09
C LYS A 29 58.82 -1.80 43.35
N ALA A 30 59.60 -0.74 43.13
CA ALA A 30 59.18 0.41 42.32
C ALA A 30 58.90 0.02 40.86
N ARG A 31 59.74 -0.83 40.25
CA ARG A 31 59.50 -1.37 38.89
C ARG A 31 58.23 -2.22 38.81
N ARG A 32 57.98 -3.08 39.80
CA ARG A 32 56.74 -3.89 39.86
C ARG A 32 55.50 -3.01 40.00
N ALA A 33 55.54 -2.02 40.89
CA ALA A 33 54.45 -1.06 41.07
C ALA A 33 54.20 -0.23 39.79
N GLN A 34 55.26 0.18 39.08
CA GLN A 34 55.13 0.86 37.78
C GLN A 34 54.53 -0.04 36.70
N LEU A 35 54.90 -1.33 36.67
CA LEU A 35 54.37 -2.29 35.71
C LEU A 35 52.88 -2.57 35.96
N GLU A 36 52.49 -2.71 37.23
CA GLU A 36 51.09 -2.85 37.64
C GLU A 36 50.28 -1.59 37.34
N ALA A 37 50.84 -0.40 37.58
CA ALA A 37 50.21 0.87 37.21
C ALA A 37 50.04 1.00 35.69
N GLN A 38 51.02 0.57 34.90
CA GLN A 38 50.91 0.54 33.44
C GLN A 38 49.86 -0.47 32.96
N GLN A 39 49.80 -1.67 33.55
CA GLN A 39 48.78 -2.67 33.21
C GLN A 39 47.37 -2.20 33.61
N ALA A 40 47.22 -1.56 34.76
CA ALA A 40 45.96 -0.96 35.18
C ALA A 40 45.53 0.17 34.24
N ALA A 41 46.45 1.04 33.82
CA ALA A 41 46.19 2.09 32.83
C ALA A 41 45.83 1.52 31.44
N GLN A 42 46.43 0.41 31.04
CA GLN A 42 46.08 -0.27 29.78
C GLN A 42 44.69 -0.90 29.85
N ARG A 43 44.33 -1.54 30.97
CA ARG A 43 42.98 -2.13 31.17
C ARG A 43 41.89 -1.06 31.21
N THR A 44 42.12 0.06 31.89
CA THR A 44 41.15 1.17 31.92
C THR A 44 40.99 1.81 30.55
N ASN A 45 42.07 1.97 29.78
CA ASN A 45 41.99 2.46 28.41
C ASN A 45 41.26 1.48 27.48
N GLN A 46 41.50 0.18 27.59
CA GLN A 46 40.76 -0.84 26.83
C GLN A 46 39.26 -0.81 27.13
N LEU A 47 38.89 -0.77 28.41
CA LEU A 47 37.49 -0.68 28.84
C LEU A 47 36.82 0.62 28.35
N ARG A 48 37.56 1.74 28.35
CA ARG A 48 37.07 3.03 27.84
C ARG A 48 36.88 3.02 26.32
N GLU A 49 37.77 2.37 25.58
CA GLU A 49 37.64 2.19 24.13
C GLU A 49 36.48 1.25 23.77
N GLU A 50 36.25 0.19 24.56
CA GLU A 50 35.07 -0.68 24.41
C GLU A 50 33.77 0.07 24.73
N ALA A 51 33.76 0.89 25.77
CA ALA A 51 32.62 1.74 26.11
C ALA A 51 32.31 2.73 24.97
N LYS A 52 33.31 3.43 24.45
CA LYS A 52 33.14 4.32 23.28
C LYS A 52 32.61 3.58 22.04
N LYS A 53 33.06 2.35 21.79
CA LYS A 53 32.56 1.54 20.68
C LYS A 53 31.09 1.14 20.87
N LYS A 54 30.70 0.76 22.09
CA LYS A 54 29.30 0.46 22.43
C LYS A 54 28.42 1.71 22.35
N ASP A 55 28.89 2.84 22.87
CA ASP A 55 28.20 4.12 22.80
C ASP A 55 28.03 4.57 21.34
N ALA A 56 29.06 4.42 20.50
CA ALA A 56 28.97 4.71 19.07
C ALA A 56 28.02 3.74 18.33
N GLN A 57 27.93 2.47 18.74
CA GLN A 57 26.95 1.52 18.21
C GLN A 57 25.52 1.89 18.63
N ILE A 58 25.32 2.30 19.87
CA ILE A 58 24.03 2.75 20.41
C ILE A 58 23.62 4.05 19.72
N GLU A 59 24.53 4.99 19.51
CA GLU A 59 24.26 6.25 18.83
C GLU A 59 23.90 6.04 17.36
N LYS A 60 24.62 5.14 16.66
CA LYS A 60 24.24 4.69 15.31
C LYS A 60 22.88 4.00 15.28
N ALA A 61 22.59 3.13 16.26
CA ALA A 61 21.29 2.46 16.36
C ALA A 61 20.16 3.46 16.66
N LEU A 62 20.41 4.48 17.48
CA LEU A 62 19.47 5.53 17.81
C LEU A 62 19.26 6.49 16.63
N GLN A 63 20.30 6.82 15.87
CA GLN A 63 20.19 7.55 14.62
C GLN A 63 19.39 6.76 13.59
N ALA A 64 19.67 5.45 13.43
CA ALA A 64 18.87 4.59 12.57
C ALA A 64 17.40 4.52 13.03
N GLN A 65 17.13 4.41 14.33
CA GLN A 65 15.78 4.46 14.87
C GLN A 65 15.11 5.82 14.64
N ARG A 66 15.82 6.93 14.80
CA ARG A 66 15.30 8.29 14.56
C ARG A 66 15.09 8.55 13.07
N GLU A 67 15.93 8.03 12.19
CA GLU A 67 15.72 8.09 10.74
C GLU A 67 14.50 7.28 10.34
N VAL A 68 14.31 6.11 10.93
CA VAL A 68 13.08 5.34 10.79
C VAL A 68 11.91 6.15 11.34
N GLU A 69 11.95 6.67 12.57
CA GLU A 69 10.86 7.44 13.16
C GLU A 69 10.55 8.74 12.38
N THR A 70 11.55 9.42 11.83
CA THR A 70 11.36 10.61 10.99
C THR A 70 10.82 10.23 9.61
N LYS A 71 11.19 9.08 9.04
CA LYS A 71 10.51 8.49 7.86
C LYS A 71 9.05 8.14 8.20
N TRP A 72 8.79 7.62 9.40
CA TRP A 72 7.44 7.33 9.90
C TRP A 72 6.60 8.61 10.08
N ARG A 73 7.17 9.66 10.68
CA ARG A 73 6.54 10.98 10.86
C ARG A 73 6.33 11.71 9.53
N ARG A 74 7.23 11.51 8.55
CA ARG A 74 7.07 12.00 7.17
C ARG A 74 6.04 11.20 6.35
N GLY A 75 5.38 10.20 6.94
CA GLY A 75 4.35 9.40 6.27
C GLY A 75 4.87 8.42 5.23
N LEU A 76 6.19 8.23 5.13
CA LEU A 76 6.84 7.24 4.27
C LEU A 76 6.83 5.89 4.99
N ARG A 77 5.66 5.25 5.04
CA ARG A 77 5.57 3.86 5.50
C ARG A 77 6.37 2.99 4.50
N PRO A 78 7.27 2.11 4.98
CA PRO A 78 7.88 1.12 4.12
C PRO A 78 6.75 0.35 3.43
N ILE A 79 6.87 0.25 2.11
CA ILE A 79 5.97 -0.49 1.26
C ILE A 79 6.25 -1.97 1.55
N GLU A 80 5.53 -2.56 2.50
CA GLU A 80 5.63 -3.99 2.82
C GLU A 80 5.10 -4.79 1.62
N LEU A 81 5.97 -5.21 0.71
CA LEU A 81 5.59 -6.15 -0.33
C LEU A 81 5.09 -7.44 0.35
N PRO A 82 3.92 -7.97 -0.06
CA PRO A 82 3.37 -9.18 0.55
C PRO A 82 4.38 -10.33 0.43
N SER A 83 4.47 -11.13 1.49
CA SER A 83 5.31 -12.33 1.50
C SER A 83 4.92 -13.24 0.33
N ARG A 84 5.90 -13.92 -0.28
CA ARG A 84 5.66 -14.90 -1.34
C ARG A 84 4.66 -15.98 -0.91
N GLU A 85 4.67 -16.37 0.36
CA GLU A 85 3.71 -17.33 0.94
C GLU A 85 2.28 -16.77 0.98
N GLN A 86 2.13 -15.50 1.37
CA GLN A 86 0.83 -14.82 1.35
C GLN A 86 0.30 -14.70 -0.08
N PHE A 87 1.17 -14.40 -1.02
CA PHE A 87 0.84 -14.34 -2.44
C PHE A 87 0.31 -15.68 -2.95
N GLU A 88 1.00 -16.78 -2.66
CA GLU A 88 0.60 -18.12 -3.09
C GLU A 88 -0.70 -18.58 -2.43
N ALA A 89 -0.89 -18.30 -1.12
CA ALA A 89 -2.12 -18.61 -0.40
C ALA A 89 -3.34 -17.85 -0.99
N ILE A 90 -3.18 -16.55 -1.26
CA ILE A 90 -4.23 -15.72 -1.85
C ILE A 90 -4.49 -16.14 -3.30
N LYS A 91 -3.44 -16.48 -4.07
CA LYS A 91 -3.58 -17.01 -5.42
C LYS A 91 -4.36 -18.32 -5.42
N GLN A 92 -4.05 -19.27 -4.55
CA GLN A 92 -4.80 -20.53 -4.45
C GLN A 92 -6.26 -20.31 -4.06
N ARG A 93 -6.55 -19.29 -3.24
CA ARG A 93 -7.90 -19.00 -2.76
C ARG A 93 -8.80 -18.36 -3.81
N TYR A 94 -8.26 -17.43 -4.62
CA TYR A 94 -9.09 -16.59 -5.49
C TYR A 94 -8.75 -16.71 -6.98
N TYR A 95 -7.55 -17.15 -7.36
CA TYR A 95 -7.13 -17.22 -8.75
C TYR A 95 -7.54 -18.56 -9.38
N ARG A 96 -8.34 -18.49 -10.44
CA ARG A 96 -8.72 -19.62 -11.28
C ARG A 96 -8.06 -19.49 -12.65
N GLU A 97 -7.24 -20.47 -13.01
CA GLU A 97 -6.55 -20.48 -14.31
C GLU A 97 -7.53 -20.42 -15.49
N GLY A 98 -7.16 -19.68 -16.54
CA GLY A 98 -8.00 -19.46 -17.72
C GLY A 98 -9.14 -18.42 -17.55
N LYS A 99 -9.35 -17.87 -16.35
CA LYS A 99 -10.34 -16.83 -16.08
C LYS A 99 -9.67 -15.47 -15.81
N PHE A 100 -10.42 -14.40 -16.07
CA PHE A 100 -10.00 -13.01 -15.89
C PHE A 100 -10.66 -12.46 -14.62
N HIS A 101 -9.84 -12.05 -13.66
CA HIS A 101 -10.30 -11.69 -12.32
C HIS A 101 -10.36 -10.17 -12.20
N VAL A 102 -11.55 -9.64 -11.95
CA VAL A 102 -11.78 -8.20 -11.80
C VAL A 102 -12.24 -7.91 -10.39
N ALA A 103 -11.47 -7.12 -9.65
CA ALA A 103 -11.84 -6.66 -8.32
C ALA A 103 -12.63 -5.35 -8.39
N ILE A 104 -13.77 -5.28 -7.72
CA ILE A 104 -14.52 -4.04 -7.53
C ILE A 104 -14.34 -3.60 -6.08
N THR A 105 -13.75 -2.42 -5.90
CA THR A 105 -13.46 -1.81 -4.60
C THR A 105 -14.13 -0.45 -4.52
N GLY A 106 -14.35 0.04 -3.31
CA GLY A 106 -14.99 1.32 -3.06
C GLY A 106 -15.71 1.34 -1.72
N ILE A 107 -16.02 2.52 -1.23
CA ILE A 107 -16.64 2.72 0.10
C ILE A 107 -17.95 1.92 0.22
N SER A 108 -18.35 1.56 1.42
CA SER A 108 -19.67 0.97 1.66
C SER A 108 -20.80 1.89 1.15
N GLY A 109 -21.89 1.30 0.65
CA GLY A 109 -23.04 2.06 0.15
C GLY A 109 -22.87 2.75 -1.22
N THR A 110 -21.73 2.59 -1.88
CA THR A 110 -21.52 3.10 -3.26
C THR A 110 -22.20 2.24 -4.32
N GLY A 111 -22.65 1.03 -3.99
CA GLY A 111 -23.38 0.15 -4.92
C GLY A 111 -22.50 -0.85 -5.67
N LYS A 112 -21.43 -1.35 -5.02
CA LYS A 112 -20.53 -2.37 -5.58
C LYS A 112 -21.27 -3.64 -6.01
N SER A 113 -22.07 -4.23 -5.12
CA SER A 113 -22.86 -5.44 -5.42
C SER A 113 -23.81 -5.23 -6.59
N SER A 114 -24.52 -4.09 -6.64
CA SER A 114 -25.38 -3.73 -7.77
C SER A 114 -24.60 -3.59 -9.07
N LEU A 115 -23.38 -3.05 -9.04
CA LEU A 115 -22.55 -2.96 -10.24
C LEU A 115 -22.08 -4.35 -10.71
N ILE A 116 -21.75 -5.26 -9.79
CA ILE A 116 -21.42 -6.65 -10.12
C ILE A 116 -22.59 -7.34 -10.82
N ASN A 117 -23.81 -7.15 -10.31
CA ASN A 117 -25.03 -7.68 -10.91
C ASN A 117 -25.23 -7.11 -12.32
N ALA A 118 -25.05 -5.80 -12.50
CA ALA A 118 -25.15 -5.15 -13.80
C ALA A 118 -24.12 -5.66 -14.81
N PHE A 119 -22.85 -5.87 -14.40
CA PHE A 119 -21.83 -6.47 -15.26
C PHE A 119 -22.15 -7.92 -15.67
N ARG A 120 -22.85 -8.65 -14.80
CA ARG A 120 -23.33 -10.02 -15.07
C ARG A 120 -24.63 -10.04 -15.86
N GLY A 121 -25.29 -8.89 -16.06
CA GLY A 121 -26.60 -8.79 -16.68
C GLY A 121 -27.71 -9.42 -15.82
N ILE A 122 -27.55 -9.38 -14.50
CA ILE A 122 -28.52 -9.92 -13.52
C ILE A 122 -29.17 -8.72 -12.82
N TRP A 123 -30.47 -8.76 -12.62
CA TRP A 123 -31.16 -7.72 -11.84
C TRP A 123 -31.02 -7.98 -10.34
N ASP A 124 -31.06 -6.90 -9.56
CA ASP A 124 -31.04 -7.01 -8.10
C ASP A 124 -32.27 -7.81 -7.64
N GLY A 125 -32.05 -8.89 -6.89
CA GLY A 125 -33.11 -9.79 -6.40
C GLY A 125 -33.38 -11.04 -7.25
N GLU A 126 -32.71 -11.20 -8.40
CA GLU A 126 -32.74 -12.47 -9.15
C GLU A 126 -31.86 -13.55 -8.49
N ASP A 127 -32.15 -14.83 -8.78
CA ASP A 127 -31.38 -15.95 -8.26
C ASP A 127 -29.89 -15.86 -8.67
N GLY A 128 -29.01 -15.88 -7.67
CA GLY A 128 -27.57 -15.74 -7.88
C GLY A 128 -27.08 -14.29 -8.05
N ALA A 129 -27.93 -13.29 -7.82
CA ALA A 129 -27.51 -11.90 -7.65
C ALA A 129 -26.68 -11.72 -6.37
N ALA A 130 -25.69 -10.83 -6.42
CA ALA A 130 -25.00 -10.36 -5.22
C ALA A 130 -26.00 -9.59 -4.35
N SER A 131 -26.12 -9.97 -3.07
CA SER A 131 -27.02 -9.25 -2.16
C SER A 131 -26.58 -7.79 -2.06
N THR A 132 -27.57 -6.90 -2.24
CA THR A 132 -27.41 -5.45 -2.12
C THR A 132 -27.80 -4.94 -0.74
N ASP A 133 -28.09 -5.84 0.21
CA ASP A 133 -28.53 -5.46 1.54
C ASP A 133 -27.47 -4.57 2.21
N TYR A 134 -27.94 -3.45 2.77
CA TYR A 134 -27.14 -2.36 3.33
C TYR A 134 -26.24 -2.77 4.53
N VAL A 135 -26.28 -4.04 4.93
CA VAL A 135 -25.57 -4.54 6.10
C VAL A 135 -24.08 -4.65 5.77
N GLU A 136 -23.27 -3.87 6.50
CA GLU A 136 -21.80 -3.92 6.48
C GLU A 136 -21.28 -5.29 6.92
N SER A 137 -21.40 -6.34 6.10
CA SER A 137 -21.20 -7.71 6.57
C SER A 137 -20.54 -8.64 5.56
N THR A 138 -19.63 -8.12 4.75
CA THR A 138 -18.67 -8.98 4.04
C THR A 138 -17.26 -8.58 4.42
N SER A 139 -16.76 -8.99 5.59
CA SER A 139 -15.32 -8.89 5.92
C SER A 139 -14.43 -9.74 4.98
N VAL A 140 -15.03 -10.43 4.00
CA VAL A 140 -14.39 -11.39 3.10
C VAL A 140 -14.71 -11.03 1.65
N VAL A 141 -13.68 -11.04 0.81
CA VAL A 141 -13.81 -10.87 -0.65
C VAL A 141 -14.65 -12.02 -1.23
N THR A 142 -15.71 -11.67 -1.97
CA THR A 142 -16.67 -12.65 -2.52
C THR A 142 -16.56 -12.72 -4.05
N SER A 143 -16.47 -13.93 -4.61
CA SER A 143 -16.36 -14.14 -6.06
C SER A 143 -17.72 -14.42 -6.71
N TYR A 144 -18.02 -13.71 -7.78
CA TYR A 144 -19.21 -13.84 -8.61
C TYR A 144 -18.79 -14.15 -10.06
N PRO A 145 -18.81 -15.43 -10.48
CA PRO A 145 -18.54 -15.78 -11.87
C PRO A 145 -19.63 -15.23 -12.81
N ASP A 146 -19.24 -14.90 -14.04
CA ASP A 146 -20.19 -14.54 -15.09
C ASP A 146 -21.13 -15.73 -15.39
N PRO A 147 -22.45 -15.51 -15.51
CA PRO A 147 -23.40 -16.58 -15.85
C PRO A 147 -23.14 -17.16 -17.25
N ASN A 148 -22.51 -16.41 -18.16
CA ASN A 148 -22.19 -16.90 -19.49
C ASN A 148 -20.81 -17.59 -19.52
N ALA A 149 -20.80 -18.90 -19.77
CA ALA A 149 -19.57 -19.70 -19.85
C ALA A 149 -18.59 -19.24 -20.96
N ALA A 150 -19.06 -18.55 -22.00
CA ALA A 150 -18.22 -17.97 -23.05
C ALA A 150 -17.50 -16.69 -22.60
N LYS A 151 -17.95 -16.07 -21.50
CA LYS A 151 -17.33 -14.90 -20.88
C LYS A 151 -16.45 -15.37 -19.72
N PRO A 152 -15.12 -15.38 -19.87
CA PRO A 152 -14.26 -15.95 -18.85
C PRO A 152 -13.92 -14.89 -17.79
N PHE A 153 -14.93 -14.17 -17.29
CA PHE A 153 -14.80 -13.12 -16.26
C PHE A 153 -15.26 -13.65 -14.91
N ILE A 154 -14.52 -13.30 -13.86
CA ILE A 154 -14.96 -13.43 -12.47
C ILE A 154 -14.89 -12.05 -11.83
N TRP A 155 -16.03 -11.61 -11.32
CA TRP A 155 -16.18 -10.35 -10.63
C TRP A 155 -16.01 -10.58 -9.13
N PHE A 156 -15.20 -9.77 -8.46
CA PHE A 156 -14.98 -9.89 -7.03
C PHE A 156 -15.52 -8.65 -6.33
N ASP A 157 -16.37 -8.87 -5.34
CA ASP A 157 -16.78 -7.82 -4.41
C ASP A 157 -15.74 -7.71 -3.31
N VAL A 158 -15.01 -6.59 -3.29
CA VAL A 158 -14.02 -6.30 -2.26
C VAL A 158 -14.68 -5.34 -1.25
N PRO A 159 -14.71 -5.71 0.04
CA PRO A 159 -15.36 -4.88 1.04
C PRO A 159 -14.79 -3.48 1.10
N GLY A 160 -15.68 -2.50 1.26
CA GLY A 160 -15.26 -1.10 1.33
C GLY A 160 -14.42 -0.81 2.57
N SER A 161 -13.39 0.02 2.40
CA SER A 161 -12.49 0.48 3.48
C SER A 161 -13.13 1.43 4.51
N GLY A 162 -14.47 1.56 4.52
CA GLY A 162 -15.20 2.59 5.26
C GLY A 162 -15.04 2.53 6.78
N THR A 163 -14.54 1.43 7.33
CA THR A 163 -14.58 1.16 8.78
C THR A 163 -13.21 0.89 9.40
N LEU A 164 -12.13 0.85 8.61
CA LEU A 164 -10.83 0.45 9.13
C LEU A 164 -9.84 1.60 9.07
N ALA A 165 -9.39 2.03 10.24
CA ALA A 165 -8.22 2.88 10.48
C ALA A 165 -6.90 2.21 10.06
N CYS A 166 -6.93 1.40 8.99
CA CYS A 166 -5.80 0.69 8.43
C CYS A 166 -5.08 1.59 7.46
N SER A 167 -3.75 1.51 7.51
CA SER A 167 -2.91 2.24 6.58
C SER A 167 -3.25 1.90 5.14
N ASP A 168 -3.30 2.91 4.29
CA ASP A 168 -3.58 2.87 2.85
C ASP A 168 -2.88 1.73 2.06
N TRP A 169 -1.74 1.25 2.57
CA TRP A 169 -0.98 0.13 2.01
C TRP A 169 -1.46 -1.24 2.49
N THR A 170 -1.76 -1.40 3.79
CA THR A 170 -2.28 -2.65 4.37
C THR A 170 -3.52 -3.12 3.64
N TYR A 171 -4.48 -2.24 3.37
CA TYR A 171 -5.74 -2.63 2.72
C TYR A 171 -5.51 -3.30 1.35
N PHE A 172 -4.60 -2.76 0.52
CA PHE A 172 -4.35 -3.33 -0.81
C PHE A 172 -3.74 -4.73 -0.73
N ASN A 173 -2.85 -4.97 0.23
CA ASN A 173 -2.21 -6.27 0.41
C ASN A 173 -3.08 -7.27 1.18
N ASP A 174 -3.75 -6.82 2.24
CA ASP A 174 -4.63 -7.64 3.10
C ASP A 174 -5.79 -8.22 2.29
N GLN A 175 -6.37 -7.41 1.40
CA GLN A 175 -7.42 -7.85 0.48
C GLN A 175 -6.88 -8.61 -0.73
N GLY A 176 -5.56 -8.72 -0.87
CA GLY A 176 -4.94 -9.42 -1.99
C GLY A 176 -5.15 -8.74 -3.35
N LEU A 177 -5.30 -7.41 -3.39
CA LEU A 177 -5.65 -6.72 -4.65
C LEU A 177 -4.59 -6.90 -5.76
N TYR A 178 -3.37 -7.29 -5.40
CA TYR A 178 -2.26 -7.56 -6.32
C TYR A 178 -2.43 -8.82 -7.19
N ILE A 179 -3.32 -9.75 -6.85
CA ILE A 179 -3.54 -10.98 -7.66
C ILE A 179 -4.53 -10.78 -8.81
N PHE A 180 -5.30 -9.68 -8.80
CA PHE A 180 -6.34 -9.45 -9.78
C PHE A 180 -5.77 -8.93 -11.10
N ASP A 181 -6.47 -9.23 -12.18
CA ASP A 181 -6.07 -8.81 -13.53
C ASP A 181 -6.46 -7.36 -13.83
N ALA A 182 -7.53 -6.87 -13.20
CA ALA A 182 -8.00 -5.50 -13.27
C ALA A 182 -8.71 -5.09 -11.97
N ILE A 183 -8.68 -3.79 -11.67
CA ILE A 183 -9.33 -3.22 -10.49
C ILE A 183 -10.28 -2.10 -10.93
N ILE A 184 -11.50 -2.10 -10.40
CA ILE A 184 -12.48 -1.04 -10.59
C ILE A 184 -12.68 -0.34 -9.24
N VAL A 185 -12.32 0.94 -9.18
CA VAL A 185 -12.48 1.79 -8.00
C VAL A 185 -13.79 2.57 -8.14
N LEU A 186 -14.79 2.18 -7.36
CA LEU A 186 -16.12 2.74 -7.34
C LEU A 186 -16.25 3.86 -6.30
N PHE A 187 -16.70 5.03 -6.74
CA PHE A 187 -17.08 6.12 -5.85
C PHE A 187 -18.45 6.70 -6.21
N ASN A 188 -19.06 7.45 -5.29
CA ASN A 188 -20.37 8.09 -5.50
C ASN A 188 -20.26 9.62 -5.41
N ASP A 189 -20.08 10.17 -4.21
CA ASP A 189 -20.04 11.62 -3.98
C ASP A 189 -18.64 12.19 -3.82
N ARG A 190 -17.78 11.47 -3.09
CA ARG A 190 -16.43 11.94 -2.75
C ARG A 190 -15.42 10.89 -3.15
N PHE A 191 -14.33 11.38 -3.75
CA PHE A 191 -13.15 10.60 -4.02
C PHE A 191 -12.24 10.69 -2.79
N THR A 192 -11.92 9.56 -2.17
CA THR A 192 -11.21 9.53 -0.88
C THR A 192 -9.72 9.25 -1.04
N ALA A 193 -8.96 9.52 0.03
CA ALA A 193 -7.53 9.20 0.07
C ALA A 193 -7.27 7.70 -0.12
N THR A 194 -8.18 6.84 0.36
CA THR A 194 -8.06 5.39 0.18
C THR A 194 -8.26 4.98 -1.28
N ASP A 195 -9.18 5.60 -2.01
CA ASP A 195 -9.36 5.36 -3.45
C ASP A 195 -8.09 5.71 -4.23
N VAL A 196 -7.49 6.86 -3.92
CA VAL A 196 -6.19 7.26 -4.48
C VAL A 196 -5.10 6.25 -4.16
N ALA A 197 -5.03 5.79 -2.90
CA ALA A 197 -4.00 4.84 -2.49
C ALA A 197 -4.10 3.51 -3.25
N ILE A 198 -5.32 3.01 -3.47
CA ILE A 198 -5.56 1.82 -4.30
C ILE A 198 -5.04 2.06 -5.72
N LEU A 199 -5.28 3.22 -6.31
CA LEU A 199 -4.76 3.56 -7.64
C LEU A 199 -3.23 3.63 -7.67
N LYS A 200 -2.60 4.22 -6.64
CA LYS A 200 -1.14 4.25 -6.48
C LYS A 200 -0.56 2.84 -6.44
N ASN A 201 -1.19 1.96 -5.67
CA ASN A 201 -0.73 0.59 -5.54
C ASN A 201 -0.97 -0.19 -6.83
N ALA A 202 -2.12 -0.01 -7.49
CA ALA A 202 -2.41 -0.63 -8.78
C ALA A 202 -1.36 -0.25 -9.85
N GLU A 203 -0.99 1.04 -9.95
CA GLU A 203 0.06 1.48 -10.89
C GLU A 203 1.42 0.83 -10.58
N ARG A 204 1.79 0.72 -9.30
CA ARG A 204 3.03 0.04 -8.88
C ARG A 204 3.07 -1.43 -9.27
N TYR A 205 1.97 -2.15 -9.09
CA TYR A 205 1.83 -3.55 -9.53
C TYR A 205 1.54 -3.68 -11.03
N LYS A 206 1.52 -2.56 -11.77
CA LYS A 206 1.17 -2.49 -13.20
C LYS A 206 -0.17 -3.16 -13.49
N ILE A 207 -1.15 -3.03 -12.60
CA ILE A 207 -2.52 -3.53 -12.76
C ILE A 207 -3.37 -2.39 -13.32
N PRO A 208 -4.15 -2.61 -14.40
CA PRO A 208 -5.06 -1.61 -14.91
C PRO A 208 -6.14 -1.32 -13.86
N ALA A 209 -6.27 -0.05 -13.49
CA ALA A 209 -7.32 0.44 -12.62
C ALA A 209 -8.28 1.33 -13.40
N TYR A 210 -9.57 1.25 -13.07
CA TYR A 210 -10.63 2.04 -13.68
C TYR A 210 -11.37 2.81 -12.59
N ILE A 211 -11.53 4.12 -12.78
CA ILE A 211 -12.26 4.99 -11.85
C ILE A 211 -13.70 5.07 -12.32
N VAL A 212 -14.63 4.52 -11.55
CA VAL A 212 -16.05 4.44 -11.92
C VAL A 212 -16.91 5.21 -10.93
N ARG A 213 -17.72 6.14 -11.45
CA ARG A 213 -18.71 6.86 -10.65
C ARG A 213 -20.09 6.21 -10.78
N SER A 214 -20.53 5.64 -9.67
CA SER A 214 -21.87 5.07 -9.51
C SER A 214 -22.95 6.16 -9.40
N LYS A 215 -24.21 5.76 -9.62
CA LYS A 215 -25.42 6.60 -9.41
C LYS A 215 -25.42 7.90 -10.21
N SER A 216 -24.74 7.88 -11.36
CA SER A 216 -24.60 9.07 -12.22
C SER A 216 -25.95 9.53 -12.76
N ASP A 217 -26.85 8.60 -13.04
CA ASP A 217 -28.24 8.85 -13.44
C ASP A 217 -29.03 9.66 -12.39
N VAL A 218 -28.89 9.32 -11.10
CA VAL A 218 -29.55 10.01 -9.98
C VAL A 218 -29.02 11.44 -9.85
N HIS A 219 -27.70 11.62 -9.99
CA HIS A 219 -27.08 12.94 -9.94
C HIS A 219 -27.50 13.84 -11.09
N ILE A 220 -27.53 13.30 -12.31
CA ILE A 220 -28.01 14.03 -13.50
C ILE A 220 -29.48 14.41 -13.33
N LYS A 221 -30.35 13.47 -12.95
CA LYS A 221 -31.78 13.75 -12.67
C LYS A 221 -31.96 14.84 -11.60
N ASN A 222 -31.16 14.81 -10.54
CA ASN A 222 -31.18 15.83 -9.49
C ASN A 222 -30.69 17.20 -9.98
N LEU A 223 -29.73 17.24 -10.91
CA LEU A 223 -29.25 18.48 -11.51
C LEU A 223 -30.31 19.07 -12.45
N VAL A 224 -30.91 18.25 -13.30
CA VAL A 224 -32.03 18.62 -14.19
C VAL A 224 -33.19 19.18 -13.39
N LYS A 225 -33.61 18.51 -12.30
CA LYS A 225 -34.69 18.99 -11.41
C LYS A 225 -34.35 20.35 -10.79
N ARG A 226 -33.10 20.58 -10.42
CA ARG A 226 -32.63 21.88 -9.89
C ARG A 226 -32.64 22.96 -10.96
N LYS A 227 -32.18 22.68 -12.17
CA LYS A 227 -32.20 23.64 -13.28
C LYS A 227 -33.62 23.96 -13.74
N ARG A 228 -34.50 22.96 -13.85
CA ARG A 228 -35.92 23.14 -14.19
C ARG A 228 -36.66 24.04 -13.20
N ARG A 229 -36.34 23.93 -11.90
CA ARG A 229 -36.87 24.85 -10.87
C ARG A 229 -36.42 26.30 -11.05
N ARG A 230 -35.23 26.53 -11.63
CA ARG A 230 -34.68 27.89 -11.83
C ARG A 230 -35.13 28.52 -13.15
N ALA A 231 -35.27 27.72 -14.21
CA ALA A 231 -35.53 28.21 -15.56
C ALA A 231 -37.03 28.23 -15.96
N GLY A 232 -37.91 27.60 -15.16
CA GLY A 232 -39.34 27.52 -15.46
C GLY A 232 -39.73 26.31 -16.32
N ALA A 233 -41.03 26.07 -16.49
CA ALA A 233 -41.57 24.83 -17.08
C ALA A 233 -41.38 24.68 -18.62
N ASN A 234 -40.95 25.74 -19.31
CA ASN A 234 -40.87 25.82 -20.78
C ASN A 234 -39.51 25.48 -21.38
N VAL A 235 -38.57 24.95 -20.59
CA VAL A 235 -37.25 24.57 -21.12
C VAL A 235 -37.32 23.17 -21.72
N ASP A 236 -36.72 23.03 -22.90
CA ASP A 236 -36.65 21.77 -23.62
C ASP A 236 -35.93 20.72 -22.77
N SER A 237 -36.59 19.58 -22.54
CA SER A 237 -36.13 18.58 -21.57
C SER A 237 -34.84 17.90 -22.02
N PHE A 238 -34.64 17.78 -23.34
CA PHE A 238 -33.46 17.15 -23.93
C PHE A 238 -32.20 18.02 -23.76
N GLN A 239 -32.28 19.31 -24.11
CA GLN A 239 -31.15 20.23 -23.95
C GLN A 239 -30.72 20.37 -22.48
N LEU A 240 -31.70 20.40 -21.57
CA LEU A 240 -31.43 20.45 -20.14
C LEU A 240 -30.70 19.21 -19.62
N LEU A 241 -31.00 18.04 -20.20
CA LEU A 241 -30.35 16.77 -19.87
C LEU A 241 -28.90 16.75 -20.37
N ASP A 242 -28.65 17.19 -21.60
CA ASP A 242 -27.31 17.25 -22.17
C ASP A 242 -26.42 18.25 -21.42
N GLU A 243 -26.91 19.46 -21.12
CA GLU A 243 -26.17 20.42 -20.30
C GLU A 243 -25.86 19.87 -18.90
N ALA A 244 -26.85 19.20 -18.28
CA ALA A 244 -26.65 18.62 -16.96
C ALA A 244 -25.64 17.46 -17.00
N ARG A 245 -25.62 16.68 -18.08
CA ARG A 245 -24.64 15.61 -18.30
C ARG A 245 -23.23 16.20 -18.44
N GLU A 246 -23.03 17.18 -19.32
CA GLU A 246 -21.72 17.80 -19.53
C GLU A 246 -21.19 18.46 -18.26
N GLU A 247 -22.04 19.25 -17.58
CA GLU A 247 -21.68 19.89 -16.32
C GLU A 247 -21.30 18.86 -15.25
N PHE A 248 -22.03 17.74 -15.19
CA PHE A 248 -21.74 16.65 -14.26
C PHE A 248 -20.40 15.98 -14.58
N VAL A 249 -20.14 15.63 -15.85
CA VAL A 249 -18.90 14.97 -16.26
C VAL A 249 -17.70 15.88 -16.00
N VAL A 250 -17.76 17.16 -16.40
CA VAL A 250 -16.68 18.12 -16.20
C VAL A 250 -16.37 18.31 -14.72
N LYS A 251 -17.38 18.60 -13.88
CA LYS A 251 -17.18 18.77 -12.43
C LYS A 251 -16.63 17.51 -11.75
N SER A 252 -17.06 16.34 -12.20
CA SER A 252 -16.57 15.06 -11.68
C SER A 252 -15.12 14.83 -12.05
N GLN A 253 -14.76 15.05 -13.32
CA GLN A 253 -13.40 14.89 -13.82
C GLN A 253 -12.44 15.89 -13.18
N GLU A 254 -12.86 17.14 -13.00
CA GLU A 254 -12.07 18.16 -12.26
C GLU A 254 -11.84 17.74 -10.81
N SER A 255 -12.88 17.25 -10.14
CA SER A 255 -12.77 16.77 -8.75
C SER A 255 -11.78 15.60 -8.65
N VAL A 256 -11.84 14.65 -9.58
CA VAL A 256 -10.90 13.53 -9.63
C VAL A 256 -9.48 14.05 -9.95
N LYS A 257 -9.33 14.93 -10.93
CA LYS A 257 -8.03 15.51 -11.33
C LYS A 257 -7.36 16.27 -10.20
N VAL A 258 -8.11 17.13 -9.48
CA VAL A 258 -7.59 17.87 -8.33
C VAL A 258 -7.13 16.91 -7.23
N ASN A 259 -7.91 15.86 -6.95
CA ASN A 259 -7.50 14.87 -5.95
C ASN A 259 -6.31 14.03 -6.41
N LEU A 260 -6.18 13.69 -7.70
CA LEU A 260 -5.01 13.00 -8.24
C LEU A 260 -3.75 13.90 -8.25
N MET A 261 -3.89 15.20 -8.50
CA MET A 261 -2.78 16.17 -8.53
C MET A 261 -2.28 16.59 -7.15
N ARG A 262 -3.13 16.55 -6.12
CA ARG A 262 -2.73 16.80 -4.73
C ARG A 262 -1.81 15.72 -4.15
N ASN A 263 -1.52 14.68 -4.91
CA ASN A 263 -0.75 13.53 -4.48
C ASN A 263 0.67 13.57 -5.06
N ASP A 264 1.64 13.28 -4.20
CA ASP A 264 3.05 13.13 -4.56
C ASP A 264 3.44 11.63 -4.52
N PRO A 265 3.99 11.03 -5.60
CA PRO A 265 4.05 11.54 -6.97
C PRO A 265 2.67 11.61 -7.65
N PRO A 266 2.49 12.48 -8.66
CA PRO A 266 1.24 12.59 -9.41
C PRO A 266 0.97 11.32 -10.20
N LEU A 267 -0.20 10.73 -9.96
CA LEU A 267 -0.65 9.57 -10.73
C LEU A 267 -0.94 9.96 -12.17
N ARG A 268 -0.72 9.03 -13.11
CA ARG A 268 -1.18 9.19 -14.49
C ARG A 268 -2.66 9.54 -14.49
N LEU A 269 -3.05 10.55 -15.27
CA LEU A 269 -4.45 10.92 -15.41
C LEU A 269 -5.24 9.70 -15.90
N GLN A 270 -6.01 9.09 -15.01
CA GLN A 270 -6.89 7.98 -15.33
C GLN A 270 -8.26 8.54 -15.71
N LYS A 271 -8.83 7.99 -16.78
CA LYS A 271 -10.17 8.36 -17.23
C LYS A 271 -11.19 7.92 -16.19
N MET A 272 -12.14 8.80 -15.91
CA MET A 272 -13.30 8.51 -15.06
C MET A 272 -14.46 8.10 -15.97
N TYR A 273 -15.13 7.02 -15.61
CA TYR A 273 -16.33 6.52 -16.29
C TYR A 273 -17.54 6.79 -15.42
N ALA A 274 -18.50 7.55 -15.93
CA ALA A 274 -19.81 7.70 -15.31
C ALA A 274 -20.69 6.51 -15.72
N VAL A 275 -21.21 5.78 -14.73
CA VAL A 275 -21.98 4.55 -14.96
C VAL A 275 -23.33 4.61 -14.24
N SER A 276 -24.36 4.22 -14.98
CA SER A 276 -25.69 3.88 -14.50
C SER A 276 -25.84 2.36 -14.44
N ARG A 277 -26.36 1.85 -13.31
CA ARG A 277 -26.63 0.40 -13.13
C ARG A 277 -27.57 -0.11 -14.20
N ASP A 278 -28.69 0.58 -14.40
CA ASP A 278 -29.78 0.11 -15.27
C ASP A 278 -29.34 0.09 -16.73
N THR A 279 -28.67 1.16 -17.18
CA THR A 279 -28.10 1.25 -18.53
C THR A 279 -27.08 0.13 -18.76
N LEU A 280 -26.22 -0.15 -17.78
CA LEU A 280 -25.21 -1.20 -17.89
C LEU A 280 -25.86 -2.59 -17.99
N THR A 281 -26.88 -2.89 -17.18
CA THR A 281 -27.61 -4.16 -17.24
C THR A 281 -28.28 -4.36 -18.59
N LEU A 282 -28.94 -3.32 -19.12
CA LEU A 282 -29.59 -3.35 -20.44
C LEU A 282 -28.58 -3.61 -21.56
N ILE A 283 -27.43 -2.92 -21.53
CA ILE A 283 -26.34 -3.12 -22.51
C ILE A 283 -25.81 -4.56 -22.45
N VAL A 284 -25.63 -5.12 -21.25
CA VAL A 284 -25.08 -6.47 -21.08
C VAL A 284 -26.08 -7.54 -21.52
N ARG A 285 -27.39 -7.31 -21.34
CA ARG A 285 -28.47 -8.19 -21.83
C ARG A 285 -28.76 -8.05 -23.32
N GLY A 286 -28.38 -6.91 -23.93
CA GLY A 286 -28.69 -6.62 -25.33
C GLY A 286 -30.13 -6.17 -25.57
N GLU A 287 -30.78 -5.62 -24.53
CA GLU A 287 -32.14 -5.07 -24.60
C GLU A 287 -32.14 -3.66 -25.21
N PRO A 288 -33.24 -3.22 -25.86
CA PRO A 288 -33.30 -1.90 -26.49
C PRO A 288 -33.19 -0.78 -25.45
N LEU A 289 -32.30 0.16 -25.73
CA LEU A 289 -32.04 1.36 -24.91
C LEU A 289 -33.09 2.42 -25.25
N GLU A 290 -34.36 2.18 -24.90
CA GLU A 290 -35.47 3.03 -25.38
C GLU A 290 -35.41 4.47 -24.85
N ASP A 291 -34.90 4.71 -23.64
CA ASP A 291 -34.79 6.06 -23.03
C ASP A 291 -33.63 6.18 -22.01
N SER A 292 -32.71 5.21 -22.00
CA SER A 292 -31.63 5.18 -21.01
C SER A 292 -30.45 6.05 -21.44
N LEU A 293 -30.08 7.01 -20.58
CA LEU A 293 -28.88 7.85 -20.75
C LEU A 293 -27.65 6.95 -20.83
N VAL A 294 -27.10 6.80 -22.04
CA VAL A 294 -25.80 6.16 -22.26
C VAL A 294 -24.71 7.18 -21.93
N LEU A 295 -23.99 6.91 -20.86
CA LEU A 295 -22.86 7.68 -20.38
C LEU A 295 -21.59 7.03 -20.95
N ASP A 296 -20.74 6.47 -20.08
CA ASP A 296 -19.45 5.89 -20.46
C ASP A 296 -19.45 4.36 -20.36
N GLU A 297 -20.62 3.72 -20.18
CA GLU A 297 -20.74 2.28 -19.92
C GLU A 297 -20.20 1.43 -21.07
N LEU A 298 -20.48 1.83 -22.32
CA LEU A 298 -19.98 1.15 -23.51
C LEU A 298 -18.46 1.23 -23.63
N GLU A 299 -17.88 2.38 -23.29
CA GLU A 299 -16.45 2.59 -23.36
C GLU A 299 -15.72 1.79 -22.28
N LEU A 300 -16.24 1.80 -21.05
CA LEU A 300 -15.74 1.00 -19.95
C LEU A 300 -15.75 -0.50 -20.29
N LEU A 301 -16.85 -1.03 -20.82
CA LEU A 301 -16.94 -2.43 -21.23
C LEU A 301 -15.97 -2.77 -22.35
N ARG A 302 -15.80 -1.89 -23.35
CA ARG A 302 -14.85 -2.10 -24.46
C ARG A 302 -13.42 -2.15 -23.94
N GLU A 303 -13.03 -1.21 -23.09
CA GLU A 303 -11.67 -1.17 -22.55
C GLU A 303 -11.38 -2.36 -21.63
N ILE A 304 -12.31 -2.74 -20.75
CA ILE A 304 -12.15 -3.93 -19.89
C ILE A 304 -11.98 -5.18 -20.78
N ARG A 305 -12.80 -5.33 -21.83
CA ARG A 305 -12.68 -6.45 -22.76
C ARG A 305 -11.35 -6.44 -23.51
N GLN A 306 -10.94 -5.30 -24.06
CA GLN A 306 -9.66 -5.17 -24.77
C GLN A 306 -8.48 -5.49 -23.85
N ASN A 307 -8.46 -4.97 -22.62
CA ASN A 307 -7.42 -5.28 -21.65
C ASN A 307 -7.44 -6.76 -21.24
N ALA A 308 -8.61 -7.38 -21.14
CA ALA A 308 -8.74 -8.81 -20.91
C ALA A 308 -8.14 -9.64 -22.05
N TYR A 309 -8.38 -9.28 -23.30
CA TYR A 309 -7.80 -9.97 -24.46
C TYR A 309 -6.28 -9.78 -24.55
N SER A 310 -5.79 -8.54 -24.38
CA SER A 310 -4.35 -8.22 -24.45
C SER A 310 -3.55 -8.95 -23.37
N ARG A 311 -4.06 -9.00 -22.13
CA ARG A 311 -3.38 -9.71 -21.04
C ARG A 311 -3.49 -11.22 -21.13
N ARG A 312 -4.58 -11.76 -21.67
CA ARG A 312 -4.65 -13.18 -22.00
C ARG A 312 -3.55 -13.53 -22.98
N SER A 313 -3.42 -12.78 -24.07
CA SER A 313 -2.36 -12.97 -25.07
C SER A 313 -0.97 -12.93 -24.43
N GLN A 314 -0.68 -11.94 -23.59
CA GLN A 314 0.60 -11.83 -22.88
C GLN A 314 0.85 -12.94 -21.87
N LYS A 315 -0.16 -13.37 -21.10
CA LYS A 315 -0.05 -14.48 -20.15
C LYS A 315 0.12 -15.82 -20.87
N SER A 316 -0.60 -16.05 -21.97
CA SER A 316 -0.39 -17.23 -22.82
C SER A 316 0.99 -17.25 -23.45
N TYR A 317 1.54 -16.07 -23.82
CA TYR A 317 2.92 -15.95 -24.29
C TYR A 317 3.93 -16.23 -23.17
N ALA A 318 3.73 -15.67 -21.97
CA ALA A 318 4.60 -15.91 -20.82
C ALA A 318 4.58 -17.38 -20.36
N SER A 319 3.41 -18.03 -20.35
CA SER A 319 3.30 -19.47 -20.05
C SER A 319 3.91 -20.36 -21.14
N MET A 320 3.90 -19.92 -22.40
CA MET A 320 4.50 -20.65 -23.52
C MET A 320 6.03 -20.50 -23.55
N VAL A 321 6.56 -19.39 -23.02
CA VAL A 321 8.00 -19.09 -22.94
C VAL A 321 8.64 -19.57 -21.63
N GLY A 322 7.84 -20.03 -20.65
CA GLY A 322 8.35 -20.70 -19.45
C GLY A 322 9.20 -19.80 -18.54
N LEU A 323 8.78 -18.54 -18.35
CA LEU A 323 9.38 -17.60 -17.39
C LEU A 323 8.71 -17.64 -16.01
#